data_AF-A0A6N4UMW2-F1
#
_entry.id   AF-A0A6N4UMW2-F1
#
_cell.length_a   1.000
_cell.length_b   1.000
_cell.length_c   1.000
_cell.angle_alpha   90.00
_cell.angle_beta   90.00
_cell.angle_gamma   90.00
#
_symmetry.space_group_name_H-M   'P 1'
#
loop_
_entity.id
_entity.type
_entity.pdbx_description
1 polymer ?
#
loop_
_entity_poly.entity_id
_entity_poly.type
_entity_poly.pdbx_seq_one_letter_code
_entity_poly.pdbx_strand_id
1 'polypeptide(L)'
;MTAFNDLDDYFALPRVSGLAVSPDGSRLVTTVSTLNDKRTEFVSAIWELDPAGVEPARRLTQGAKGESAPVFTADADVLFLSVRPAEGDDTPPAALWRLPATGGEAFEVLAMPGGVTAAVSARAADATVVTTSCCRRRPGRRRQGTARGAQGHQGVGDPAHRLPGPALGSRPGAGPAHLFDLGMTRPGHRI
;
A
#
# COMPACT_ATOMS: atom_id res chain seq x y z
N MET A 1 29.44 -16.76 18.49
CA MET A 1 29.52 -15.45 17.80
C MET A 1 28.08 -14.99 17.60
N THR A 2 27.71 -13.81 18.11
CA THR A 2 26.34 -13.30 17.99
C THR A 2 26.13 -12.62 16.65
N ALA A 3 24.88 -12.53 16.18
CA ALA A 3 24.53 -11.83 14.94
C ALA A 3 24.95 -10.33 14.90
N PHE A 4 25.41 -9.77 16.02
CA PHE A 4 25.92 -8.41 16.12
C PHE A 4 27.41 -8.25 15.79
N ASN A 5 28.14 -9.37 15.62
CA ASN A 5 29.59 -9.35 15.37
C ASN A 5 29.94 -9.42 13.88
N ASP A 6 28.96 -9.70 13.02
CA ASP A 6 29.09 -9.80 11.58
C ASP A 6 27.98 -8.97 10.91
N LEU A 7 28.33 -8.23 9.85
CA LEU A 7 27.38 -7.33 9.21
C LEU A 7 26.33 -8.09 8.38
N ASP A 8 26.70 -9.20 7.73
CA ASP A 8 25.78 -10.00 6.94
C ASP A 8 24.74 -10.69 7.83
N ASP A 9 25.17 -11.18 8.98
CA ASP A 9 24.30 -11.75 10.02
C ASP A 9 23.38 -10.67 10.60
N TYR A 10 23.90 -9.48 10.89
CA TYR A 10 23.10 -8.36 11.39
C TYR A 10 22.04 -7.93 10.37
N PHE A 11 22.38 -7.83 9.09
CA PHE A 11 21.43 -7.48 8.03
C PHE A 11 20.34 -8.54 7.85
N ALA A 12 20.67 -9.81 8.06
CA ALA A 12 19.74 -10.93 7.95
C ALA A 12 18.69 -10.99 9.07
N LEU A 13 18.86 -10.23 10.15
CA LEU A 13 17.88 -10.19 11.24
C LEU A 13 16.50 -9.73 10.73
N PRO A 14 15.42 -10.49 11.07
CA PRO A 14 14.05 -10.08 10.74
C PRO A 14 13.68 -8.74 11.39
N ARG A 15 13.00 -7.89 10.63
CA ARG A 15 12.48 -6.60 11.10
C ARG A 15 10.99 -6.72 11.38
N VAL A 16 10.58 -6.43 12.61
CA VAL A 16 9.18 -6.47 13.03
C VAL A 16 8.60 -5.07 13.02
N SER A 17 7.42 -4.89 12.42
CA SER A 17 6.75 -3.60 12.32
C SER A 17 5.25 -3.76 12.17
N GLY A 18 4.49 -2.76 12.63
CA GLY A 18 3.02 -2.82 12.63
C GLY A 18 2.50 -3.88 13.59
N LEU A 19 1.45 -3.56 14.33
CA LEU A 19 0.83 -4.50 15.26
C LEU A 19 -0.67 -4.27 15.22
N ALA A 20 -1.44 -5.34 15.07
CA ALA A 20 -2.88 -5.29 15.16
C ALA A 20 -3.40 -6.44 16.01
N VAL A 21 -4.37 -6.12 16.86
CA VAL A 21 -5.05 -7.06 17.77
C VAL A 21 -6.50 -7.16 17.31
N SER A 22 -7.03 -8.37 17.23
CA SER A 22 -8.43 -8.63 16.87
C SER A 22 -9.40 -7.95 17.84
N PRO A 23 -10.66 -7.70 17.44
CA PRO A 23 -11.63 -7.03 18.32
C PRO A 23 -11.86 -7.76 19.65
N ASP A 24 -11.82 -9.09 19.64
CA ASP A 24 -11.97 -9.97 20.80
C ASP A 24 -10.65 -10.21 21.59
N GLY A 25 -9.52 -9.70 21.09
CA GLY A 25 -8.21 -9.87 21.74
C GLY A 25 -7.57 -11.25 21.57
N SER A 26 -8.23 -12.20 20.90
CA SER A 26 -7.75 -13.58 20.77
C SER A 26 -6.62 -13.75 19.75
N ARG A 27 -6.47 -12.81 18.81
CA ARG A 27 -5.51 -12.88 17.71
C ARG A 27 -4.65 -11.63 17.65
N LEU A 28 -3.36 -11.83 17.40
CA LEU A 28 -2.37 -10.77 17.22
C LEU A 28 -1.64 -10.98 15.90
N VAL A 29 -1.54 -9.94 15.08
CA VAL A 29 -0.76 -9.97 13.85
C VAL A 29 0.29 -8.86 13.82
N THR A 30 1.40 -9.15 13.17
CA THR A 30 2.50 -8.22 12.93
C THR A 30 3.00 -8.35 11.50
N THR A 31 3.71 -7.34 11.01
CA THR A 31 4.49 -7.47 9.78
C THR A 31 5.92 -7.88 10.14
N VAL A 32 6.44 -8.90 9.47
CA VAL A 32 7.84 -9.33 9.58
C VAL A 32 8.49 -9.19 8.21
N SER A 33 9.61 -8.48 8.16
CA SER A 33 10.39 -8.26 6.95
C SER A 33 11.73 -8.97 7.02
N THR A 34 12.00 -9.79 6.02
CA THR A 34 13.21 -10.60 5.88
C THR A 34 13.86 -10.36 4.53
N LEU A 35 15.15 -10.64 4.40
CA LEU A 35 15.79 -10.64 3.08
C LEU A 35 15.15 -11.72 2.18
N ASN A 36 15.03 -11.43 0.89
CA ASN A 36 14.71 -12.44 -0.11
C ASN A 36 15.86 -13.47 -0.26
N ASP A 37 15.62 -14.56 -0.98
CA ASP A 37 16.63 -15.63 -1.16
C ASP A 37 17.94 -15.13 -1.79
N LYS A 38 17.85 -14.10 -2.63
CA LYS A 38 19.01 -13.47 -3.29
C LYS A 38 19.72 -12.45 -2.38
N ARG A 39 19.18 -12.16 -1.20
CA ARG A 39 19.65 -11.14 -0.25
C ARG A 39 19.78 -9.74 -0.85
N THR A 40 18.95 -9.40 -1.83
CA THR A 40 18.99 -8.12 -2.55
C THR A 40 17.92 -7.14 -2.10
N GLU A 41 16.85 -7.63 -1.47
CA GLU A 41 15.74 -6.78 -1.03
C GLU A 41 15.07 -7.37 0.22
N PHE A 42 14.37 -6.51 0.95
CA PHE A 42 13.52 -6.91 2.06
C PHE A 42 12.10 -7.16 1.57
N VAL A 43 11.56 -8.34 1.89
CA VAL A 43 10.18 -8.73 1.60
C VAL A 43 9.46 -8.89 2.93
N SER A 44 8.37 -8.14 3.09
CA SER A 44 7.54 -8.21 4.28
C SER A 44 6.38 -9.19 4.11
N ALA A 45 5.99 -9.84 5.19
CA ALA A 45 4.79 -10.66 5.25
C ALA A 45 4.03 -10.40 6.55
N ILE A 46 2.73 -10.68 6.54
CA ILE A 46 1.91 -10.68 7.74
C ILE A 46 2.07 -12.02 8.45
N TRP A 47 2.32 -11.95 9.76
CA TRP A 47 2.47 -13.09 10.65
C TRP A 47 1.44 -12.99 11.77
N GLU A 48 0.89 -14.12 12.17
CA GLU A 48 0.11 -14.24 13.39
C GLU A 48 1.00 -14.72 14.54
N LEU A 49 0.77 -14.11 15.70
CA LEU A 49 1.43 -14.40 16.95
C LEU A 49 0.38 -14.92 17.93
N ASP A 50 0.75 -15.90 18.75
CA ASP A 50 -0.04 -16.29 19.90
C ASP A 50 0.15 -15.28 21.03
N PRO A 51 -0.91 -14.57 21.49
CA PRO A 51 -0.83 -13.67 22.64
C PRO A 51 -0.40 -14.36 23.93
N ALA A 52 -0.65 -15.67 24.08
CA ALA A 52 -0.24 -16.45 25.24
C ALA A 52 1.22 -16.94 25.16
N GLY A 53 1.85 -16.86 23.98
CA GLY A 53 3.23 -17.29 23.75
C GLY A 53 3.44 -18.81 23.84
N VAL A 54 2.39 -19.61 23.67
CA VAL A 54 2.42 -21.08 23.69
C VAL A 54 2.69 -21.61 22.29
N GLU A 55 1.97 -21.10 21.29
CA GLU A 55 2.11 -21.51 19.89
C GLU A 55 3.16 -20.68 19.14
N PRO A 56 3.91 -21.29 18.20
CA PRO A 56 4.88 -20.57 17.40
C PRO A 56 4.20 -19.57 16.44
N ALA A 57 4.91 -18.49 16.13
CA ALA A 57 4.46 -17.51 15.14
C ALA A 57 4.26 -18.18 13.77
N ARG A 58 3.15 -17.87 13.09
CA ARG A 58 2.82 -18.42 11.77
C ARG A 58 2.75 -17.34 10.70
N ARG A 59 3.33 -17.60 9.54
CA ARG A 59 3.22 -16.72 8.37
C ARG A 59 1.84 -16.88 7.72
N LEU A 60 1.15 -15.77 7.47
CA LEU A 60 -0.18 -15.75 6.86
C LEU A 60 -0.17 -15.39 5.37
N THR A 61 0.79 -14.57 4.93
CA THR A 61 0.82 -14.03 3.55
C THR A 61 2.16 -14.26 2.85
N GLN A 62 2.16 -14.34 1.52
CA GLN A 62 3.33 -14.69 0.70
C GLN A 62 3.48 -13.82 -0.57
N GLY A 63 3.10 -12.55 -0.52
CA GLY A 63 3.14 -11.64 -1.67
C GLY A 63 4.57 -11.31 -2.10
N ALA A 64 4.80 -11.31 -3.41
CA ALA A 64 6.13 -11.14 -4.00
C ALA A 64 6.77 -9.77 -3.72
N LYS A 65 5.97 -8.69 -3.62
CA LYS A 65 6.44 -7.34 -3.28
C LYS A 65 6.23 -6.98 -1.80
N GLY A 66 5.81 -7.97 -1.02
CA GLY A 66 5.53 -7.84 0.40
C GLY A 66 4.16 -7.25 0.75
N GLU A 67 3.87 -7.30 2.03
CA GLU A 67 2.62 -6.82 2.64
C GLU A 67 2.89 -5.87 3.81
N SER A 68 1.93 -4.97 4.10
CA SER A 68 2.08 -3.99 5.17
C SER A 68 0.74 -3.52 5.75
N ALA A 69 0.83 -2.75 6.84
CA ALA A 69 -0.31 -2.10 7.51
C ALA A 69 -1.49 -3.04 7.81
N PRO A 70 -1.27 -4.16 8.52
CA PRO A 70 -2.35 -5.04 8.90
C PRO A 70 -3.33 -4.35 9.85
N VAL A 71 -4.63 -4.50 9.62
CA VAL A 71 -5.69 -4.07 10.52
C VAL A 71 -6.79 -5.14 10.58
N PHE A 72 -7.44 -5.28 11.73
CA PHE A 72 -8.57 -6.20 11.87
C PHE A 72 -9.90 -5.51 11.59
N THR A 73 -10.79 -6.18 10.85
CA THR A 73 -12.21 -5.81 10.76
C THR A 73 -12.96 -6.18 12.04
N ALA A 74 -14.18 -5.68 12.21
CA ALA A 74 -15.08 -6.10 13.29
C ALA A 74 -15.38 -7.62 13.26
N ASP A 75 -15.35 -8.23 12.07
CA ASP A 75 -15.53 -9.67 11.83
C ASP A 75 -14.21 -10.48 12.02
N ALA A 76 -13.14 -9.83 12.52
CA ALA A 76 -11.81 -10.41 12.74
C ALA A 76 -11.06 -10.88 11.47
N ASP A 77 -11.45 -10.40 10.29
CA ASP A 77 -10.61 -10.55 9.09
C ASP A 77 -9.42 -9.62 9.15
N VAL A 78 -8.34 -9.99 8.46
CA VAL A 78 -7.14 -9.15 8.36
C VAL A 78 -7.16 -8.41 7.03
N LEU A 79 -7.26 -7.08 7.08
CA LEU A 79 -6.99 -6.21 5.95
C LEU A 79 -5.53 -5.82 5.94
N PHE A 80 -4.92 -5.71 4.76
CA PHE A 80 -3.54 -5.29 4.60
C PHE A 80 -3.32 -4.67 3.22
N LEU A 81 -2.21 -3.94 3.07
CA LEU A 81 -1.80 -3.37 1.79
C LEU A 81 -0.79 -4.29 1.09
N SER A 82 -0.96 -4.50 -0.21
CA SER A 82 -0.02 -5.27 -1.02
C SER A 82 0.02 -4.74 -2.45
N VAL A 83 1.20 -4.81 -3.05
CA VAL A 83 1.42 -4.60 -4.49
C VAL A 83 1.51 -5.97 -5.14
N ARG A 84 0.58 -6.28 -6.04
CA ARG A 84 0.60 -7.53 -6.78
C ARG A 84 0.57 -7.23 -8.28
N PRO A 85 1.55 -7.73 -9.06
CA PRO A 85 1.56 -7.53 -10.51
C PRO A 85 0.27 -8.01 -11.17
N ALA A 86 -0.19 -7.26 -12.16
CA ALA A 86 -1.31 -7.62 -13.01
C ALA A 86 -0.82 -7.74 -14.46
N GLU A 87 -1.58 -8.38 -15.34
CA GLU A 87 -1.20 -8.46 -16.75
C GLU A 87 -1.04 -7.06 -17.35
N GLY A 88 0.18 -6.76 -17.83
CA GLY A 88 0.51 -5.48 -18.46
C GLY A 88 0.96 -4.36 -17.52
N ASP A 89 1.04 -4.61 -16.20
CA ASP A 89 1.64 -3.67 -15.23
C ASP A 89 2.45 -4.43 -14.17
N ASP A 90 3.78 -4.30 -14.26
CA ASP A 90 4.73 -4.93 -13.34
C ASP A 90 4.85 -4.18 -11.99
N THR A 91 4.38 -2.93 -11.93
CA THR A 91 4.48 -2.07 -10.74
C THR A 91 3.19 -1.33 -10.45
N PRO A 92 2.07 -2.05 -10.24
CA PRO A 92 0.80 -1.41 -9.97
C PRO A 92 0.84 -0.72 -8.59
N PRO A 93 -0.04 0.28 -8.37
CA PRO A 93 -0.20 0.87 -7.05
C PRO A 93 -0.64 -0.17 -6.01
N ALA A 94 -0.33 0.08 -4.74
CA ALA A 94 -0.80 -0.77 -3.65
C ALA A 94 -2.33 -0.80 -3.58
N ALA A 95 -2.89 -1.99 -3.41
CA ALA A 95 -4.31 -2.22 -3.20
C ALA A 95 -4.56 -2.71 -1.76
N LEU A 96 -5.81 -2.62 -1.33
CA LEU A 96 -6.29 -3.20 -0.08
C LEU A 96 -6.72 -4.65 -0.33
N TRP A 97 -6.17 -5.56 0.46
CA TRP A 97 -6.45 -6.99 0.42
C TRP A 97 -7.09 -7.45 1.73
N ARG A 98 -7.89 -8.52 1.67
CA ARG A 98 -8.51 -9.16 2.83
C ARG A 98 -8.11 -10.62 2.91
N LEU A 99 -7.67 -11.05 4.09
CA LEU A 99 -7.52 -12.44 4.48
C LEU A 99 -8.68 -12.81 5.43
N PRO A 100 -9.56 -13.75 5.06
CA PRO A 100 -10.69 -14.14 5.90
C PRO A 100 -10.28 -14.73 7.25
N ALA A 101 -11.02 -14.41 8.30
CA ALA A 101 -10.82 -15.00 9.64
C ALA A 101 -11.01 -16.53 9.64
N THR A 102 -11.89 -17.03 8.77
CA THR A 102 -12.17 -18.46 8.57
C THR A 102 -11.04 -19.22 7.85
N GLY A 103 -9.98 -18.52 7.44
CA GLY A 103 -8.93 -19.05 6.57
C GLY A 103 -9.32 -18.98 5.08
N GLY A 104 -8.41 -19.44 4.23
CA GLY A 104 -8.49 -19.31 2.78
C GLY A 104 -7.43 -18.38 2.22
N GLU A 105 -7.57 -18.05 0.94
CA GLU A 105 -6.64 -17.16 0.24
C GLU A 105 -7.05 -15.69 0.39
N ALA A 106 -6.05 -14.82 0.45
CA ALA A 106 -6.30 -13.39 0.46
C ALA A 106 -6.74 -12.89 -0.91
N PHE A 107 -7.74 -12.02 -0.94
CA PHE A 107 -8.29 -11.43 -2.17
C PHE A 107 -8.29 -9.90 -2.11
N GLU A 108 -8.27 -9.27 -3.28
CA GLU A 108 -8.32 -7.81 -3.41
C GLU A 108 -9.72 -7.29 -3.08
N VAL A 109 -9.81 -6.29 -2.21
CA VAL A 109 -11.07 -5.63 -1.83
C VAL A 109 -11.20 -4.26 -2.49
N LEU A 110 -10.10 -3.52 -2.61
CA LEU A 110 -10.11 -2.18 -3.18
C LEU A 110 -8.77 -1.84 -3.84
N ALA A 111 -8.80 -1.62 -5.15
CA ALA A 111 -7.74 -0.95 -5.88
C ALA A 111 -8.15 0.48 -6.24
N MET A 112 -7.19 1.40 -6.17
CA MET A 112 -7.38 2.81 -6.52
C MET A 112 -6.27 3.24 -7.48
N PRO A 113 -6.55 4.08 -8.50
CA PRO A 113 -5.55 4.47 -9.50
C PRO A 113 -4.29 5.12 -8.92
N GLY A 114 -4.38 5.77 -7.76
CA GLY A 114 -3.23 6.34 -7.06
C GLY A 114 -2.75 5.51 -5.87
N GLY A 115 -3.28 4.30 -5.69
CA GLY A 115 -2.97 3.40 -4.59
C GLY A 115 -3.65 3.74 -3.27
N VAL A 116 -3.85 2.70 -2.48
CA VAL A 116 -4.26 2.81 -1.08
C VAL A 116 -3.01 2.96 -0.22
N THR A 117 -3.00 3.95 0.65
CA THR A 117 -1.83 4.31 1.48
C THR A 117 -2.00 3.95 2.95
N ALA A 118 -3.23 3.82 3.44
CA ALA A 118 -3.55 3.31 4.77
C ALA A 118 -5.01 2.83 4.83
N ALA A 119 -5.31 1.99 5.83
CA ALA A 119 -6.66 1.58 6.19
C ALA A 119 -6.82 1.60 7.71
N VAL A 120 -8.02 1.94 8.19
CA VAL A 120 -8.42 1.87 9.59
C VAL A 120 -9.84 1.33 9.64
N SER A 121 -10.05 0.24 10.37
CA SER A 121 -11.36 -0.39 10.53
C SER A 121 -11.98 -0.06 11.89
N ALA A 122 -13.30 0.12 11.90
CA ALA A 122 -14.06 0.26 13.13
C ALA A 122 -14.05 -1.08 13.90
N ARG A 123 -13.85 -1.02 15.23
CA ARG A 123 -13.81 -2.22 16.07
C ARG A 123 -15.16 -2.92 16.24
N ALA A 124 -16.25 -2.17 16.17
CA ALA A 124 -17.59 -2.65 16.52
C ALA A 124 -18.62 -2.46 15.39
N ALA A 125 -18.17 -2.13 14.18
CA ALA A 125 -19.02 -1.94 13.01
C ALA A 125 -18.30 -2.40 11.75
N ASP A 126 -19.05 -2.84 10.76
CA ASP A 126 -18.53 -3.18 9.42
C ASP A 126 -18.28 -1.90 8.62
N ALA A 127 -17.28 -1.13 9.06
CA ALA A 127 -16.87 0.13 8.45
C ALA A 127 -15.35 0.20 8.41
N THR A 128 -14.80 0.55 7.24
CA THR A 128 -13.36 0.75 7.06
C THR A 128 -13.11 2.02 6.28
N VAL A 129 -12.23 2.85 6.84
CA VAL A 129 -11.72 4.09 6.26
C VAL A 129 -10.39 3.82 5.58
N VAL A 130 -10.24 4.26 4.33
CA VAL A 130 -8.99 4.17 3.58
C VAL A 130 -8.48 5.55 3.21
N THR A 131 -7.16 5.70 3.11
CA THR A 131 -6.52 6.88 2.51
C THR A 131 -5.87 6.50 1.18
N THR A 132 -5.85 7.42 0.22
CA THR A 132 -5.30 7.19 -1.12
C THR A 132 -4.48 8.38 -1.59
N SER A 133 -3.46 8.14 -2.42
CA SER A 133 -2.77 9.24 -3.12
C SER A 133 -3.67 9.70 -4.26
N CYS A 134 -4.20 10.91 -4.23
CA CYS A 134 -4.95 11.41 -5.37
C CYS A 134 -4.00 11.71 -6.53
N CYS A 135 -4.14 11.02 -7.66
CA CYS A 135 -3.77 11.62 -8.94
C CYS A 135 -4.82 12.69 -9.25
N ARG A 136 -4.44 13.97 -9.21
CA ARG A 136 -5.31 15.08 -9.55
C ARG A 136 -5.89 14.82 -10.95
N ARG A 137 -7.20 14.62 -11.05
CA ARG A 137 -7.88 14.51 -12.36
C ARG A 137 -7.54 15.75 -13.17
N ARG A 138 -6.73 15.59 -14.23
CA ARG A 138 -6.48 16.67 -15.20
C ARG A 138 -7.85 17.06 -15.76
N PRO A 139 -8.33 18.32 -15.62
CA PRO A 139 -9.56 18.70 -16.27
C PRO A 139 -9.41 18.42 -17.76
N GLY A 140 -10.35 17.67 -18.32
CA GLY A 140 -10.32 17.27 -19.72
C GLY A 140 -10.09 18.50 -20.59
N ARG A 141 -9.05 18.45 -21.42
CA ARG A 141 -8.77 19.50 -22.40
C ARG A 141 -10.01 19.60 -23.29
N ARG A 142 -10.85 20.60 -23.05
CA ARG A 142 -11.97 20.95 -23.93
C ARG A 142 -11.36 21.09 -25.32
N ARG A 143 -11.75 20.22 -26.25
CA ARG A 143 -11.40 20.37 -27.67
C ARG A 143 -11.91 21.75 -28.07
N GLN A 144 -11.02 22.73 -28.19
CA GLN A 144 -11.35 23.99 -28.84
C GLN A 144 -11.49 23.63 -30.32
N GLY A 145 -12.72 23.77 -30.81
CA GLY A 145 -13.01 23.72 -32.24
C GLY A 145 -12.18 24.77 -32.96
N THR A 146 -11.72 24.38 -34.14
CA THR A 146 -10.99 25.16 -35.13
C THR A 146 -11.54 26.56 -35.36
N ALA A 147 -10.66 27.56 -35.35
CA ALA A 147 -10.81 28.77 -36.16
C ALA A 147 -9.44 29.10 -36.79
N ARG A 148 -9.46 29.21 -38.12
CA ARG A 148 -8.34 29.58 -39.01
C ARG A 148 -7.86 31.01 -38.73
N GLY A 149 -6.58 31.29 -38.96
CA GLY A 149 -6.12 32.67 -39.14
C GLY A 149 -4.61 32.87 -39.11
N ALA A 150 -4.04 33.07 -40.31
CA ALA A 150 -2.86 33.86 -40.64
C ALA A 150 -1.46 33.43 -40.13
N GLN A 151 -0.69 32.91 -41.10
CA GLN A 151 0.77 32.96 -41.17
C GLN A 151 1.28 34.42 -41.20
N GLY A 152 2.33 34.70 -40.44
CA GLY A 152 3.16 35.90 -40.52
C GLY A 152 4.56 35.58 -40.02
N HIS A 153 5.56 35.84 -40.86
CA HIS A 153 6.95 35.38 -40.73
C HIS A 153 7.86 36.43 -40.05
N GLN A 154 8.97 35.92 -39.48
CA GLN A 154 10.29 36.53 -39.23
C GLN A 154 10.64 37.05 -37.82
N GLY A 155 11.88 36.73 -37.40
CA GLY A 155 12.64 37.45 -36.39
C GLY A 155 13.54 36.59 -35.50
N VAL A 156 14.82 36.48 -35.86
CA VAL A 156 15.93 35.75 -35.20
C VAL A 156 16.27 36.28 -33.80
N GLY A 157 16.77 35.40 -32.91
CA GLY A 157 17.58 35.79 -31.75
C GLY A 157 17.81 34.65 -30.73
N ASP A 158 18.97 33.98 -30.83
CA ASP A 158 19.67 33.31 -29.71
C ASP A 158 20.75 34.31 -29.20
N PRO A 159 21.47 34.16 -28.06
CA PRO A 159 21.60 32.99 -27.17
C PRO A 159 21.61 33.31 -25.65
N ALA A 160 21.56 32.29 -24.79
CA ALA A 160 22.42 32.21 -23.60
C ALA A 160 22.19 30.94 -22.78
N HIS A 161 23.28 30.19 -22.61
CA HIS A 161 23.51 29.17 -21.60
C HIS A 161 23.27 29.72 -20.18
N ARG A 162 22.47 29.02 -19.36
CA ARG A 162 22.62 29.06 -17.89
C ARG A 162 22.11 27.77 -17.25
N LEU A 163 23.05 26.99 -16.71
CA LEU A 163 22.78 25.91 -15.76
C LEU A 163 22.26 26.51 -14.44
N PRO A 164 21.23 25.94 -13.80
CA PRO A 164 21.03 26.05 -12.37
C PRO A 164 21.48 24.75 -11.66
N GLY A 165 22.33 24.90 -10.66
CA GLY A 165 22.71 23.85 -9.72
C GLY A 165 21.56 23.39 -8.82
N PRO A 166 21.79 22.37 -7.98
CA PRO A 166 20.73 21.67 -7.26
C PRO A 166 20.18 22.54 -6.11
N ALA A 167 18.90 22.89 -6.20
CA ALA A 167 18.15 23.40 -5.06
C ALA A 167 17.75 22.22 -4.17
N LEU A 168 18.45 22.10 -3.04
CA LEU A 168 18.01 21.30 -1.91
C LEU A 168 16.78 21.97 -1.30
N GLY A 169 15.70 21.21 -1.13
CA GLY A 169 14.56 21.63 -0.31
C GLY A 169 13.23 21.56 -1.04
N SER A 170 12.50 20.47 -0.80
CA SER A 170 11.10 20.50 -0.36
C SER A 170 10.64 19.07 -0.13
N ARG A 171 10.36 18.74 1.12
CA ARG A 171 9.55 17.57 1.46
C ARG A 171 8.21 17.73 0.74
N PRO A 172 7.73 16.76 -0.06
CA PRO A 172 6.37 16.82 -0.56
C PRO A 172 5.42 16.73 0.63
N GLY A 173 4.66 17.81 0.84
CA GLY A 173 3.59 17.84 1.83
C GLY A 173 2.60 16.73 1.51
N ALA A 174 2.15 16.04 2.56
CA ALA A 174 1.08 15.06 2.47
C ALA A 174 -0.13 15.73 1.79
N GLY A 175 -0.51 15.20 0.63
CA GLY A 175 -1.75 15.60 -0.04
C GLY A 175 -2.97 15.26 0.84
N PRO A 176 -4.14 15.84 0.55
CA PRO A 176 -5.34 15.63 1.36
C PRO A 176 -5.72 14.14 1.37
N ALA A 177 -5.84 13.57 2.56
CA ALA A 177 -6.43 12.25 2.75
C ALA A 177 -7.91 12.32 2.35
N HIS A 178 -8.32 11.48 1.41
CA HIS A 178 -9.72 11.33 1.04
C HIS A 178 -10.33 10.16 1.80
N LEU A 179 -11.42 10.43 2.51
CA LEU A 179 -12.20 9.49 3.32
C LEU A 179 -13.20 8.75 2.43
N PHE A 180 -13.09 7.42 2.40
CA PHE A 180 -14.12 6.55 1.80
C PHE A 180 -14.56 5.53 2.85
N ASP A 181 -15.88 5.33 2.95
CA ASP A 181 -16.47 4.27 3.74
C ASP A 181 -16.80 3.09 2.81
N LEU A 182 -16.18 1.94 3.08
CA LEU A 182 -16.53 0.69 2.41
C LEU A 182 -17.66 0.03 3.20
N GLY A 183 -18.90 0.46 2.97
CA GLY A 183 -20.09 -0.26 3.44
C GLY A 183 -20.25 -1.58 2.69
N MET A 184 -19.63 -2.66 3.19
CA MET A 184 -19.68 -3.98 2.56
C MET A 184 -20.99 -4.72 2.92
N THR A 185 -22.10 -4.25 2.36
CA THR A 185 -23.42 -4.86 2.60
C THR A 185 -23.47 -6.27 1.97
N ARG A 186 -23.77 -7.30 2.78
CA ARG A 186 -23.98 -8.68 2.30
C ARG A 186 -25.13 -8.73 1.27
N PRO A 187 -25.03 -9.51 0.18
CA PRO A 187 -26.19 -9.81 -0.66
C PRO A 187 -27.17 -10.68 0.13
N GLY A 188 -28.40 -10.20 0.29
CA GLY A 188 -29.47 -10.92 1.00
C GLY A 188 -29.86 -12.21 0.30
N HIS A 189 -29.94 -13.29 1.07
CA HIS A 189 -30.61 -14.52 0.69
C HIS A 189 -32.09 -14.23 0.45
N ARG A 190 -32.56 -14.36 -0.80
CA ARG A 190 -34.00 -14.53 -1.07
C ARG A 190 -34.38 -15.98 -0.78
N ILE A 191 -35.40 -16.14 0.07
CA ILE A 191 -36.24 -17.34 0.17
C ILE A 191 -37.27 -17.28 -0.96
#